data_AF-A0A2J6HVN8-F1
#
_entry.id   AF-A0A2J6HVN8-F1
#
_cell.length_a   1.000
_cell.length_b   1.000
_cell.length_c   1.000
_cell.angle_alpha   90.00
_cell.angle_beta   90.00
_cell.angle_gamma   90.00
#
_symmetry.space_group_name_H-M   'P 1'
#
loop_
_entity.id
_entity.type
_entity.pdbx_description
1 polymer ?
#
loop_
_entity_poly.entity_id
_entity_poly.type
_entity_poly.pdbx_seq_one_letter_code
_entity_poly.pdbx_strand_id
1 'polypeptide(L)'
;MIKVFEILRWAMVIAGYIIAYVFHNETPADILHHLNPWVIGGIAGFSAIEGLFWADKAAKEKGYEVGSNYQRQNAFWFLVTTIVMLVVTFNNWGVKADITITLVFIGFLLLSGANHLYQAIAKGNTTWNNLIRPVGMILLAGLYVYPLWMLL
;
A
#
# COMPACT_ATOMS: atom_id res chain seq x y z
N MET A 1 -18.85 4.42 0.67
CA MET A 1 -17.62 4.64 1.47
C MET A 1 -16.46 3.77 1.01
N ILE A 2 -16.53 2.44 1.10
CA ILE A 2 -15.41 1.55 0.70
C ILE A 2 -14.94 1.82 -0.74
N LYS A 3 -15.88 1.88 -1.69
CA LYS A 3 -15.58 2.20 -3.11
C LYS A 3 -14.96 3.59 -3.32
N VAL A 4 -15.29 4.56 -2.48
CA VAL A 4 -14.68 5.91 -2.56
C VAL A 4 -13.22 5.84 -2.14
N PHE A 5 -12.90 5.12 -1.07
CA PHE A 5 -11.49 4.92 -0.67
C PHE A 5 -10.71 4.10 -1.68
N GLU A 6 -11.34 3.13 -2.35
CA GLU A 6 -10.71 2.42 -3.46
C GLU A 6 -10.33 3.36 -4.61
N ILE A 7 -11.25 4.25 -5.02
CA ILE A 7 -10.99 5.27 -6.05
C ILE A 7 -9.87 6.22 -5.60
N LEU A 8 -9.93 6.72 -4.36
CA LEU A 8 -8.93 7.65 -3.83
C LEU A 8 -7.54 7.01 -3.74
N ARG A 9 -7.44 5.75 -3.34
CA ARG A 9 -6.18 4.98 -3.34
C ARG A 9 -5.56 4.96 -4.73
N TRP A 10 -6.33 4.60 -5.76
CA TRP A 10 -5.84 4.55 -7.13
C TRP A 10 -5.52 5.93 -7.69
N ALA A 11 -6.34 6.95 -7.40
CA ALA A 11 -6.07 8.32 -7.80
C ALA A 11 -4.73 8.82 -7.22
N MET A 12 -4.46 8.53 -5.94
CA MET A 12 -3.18 8.87 -5.31
C MET A 12 -2.01 8.11 -5.93
N VAL A 13 -2.17 6.81 -6.22
CA VAL A 13 -1.11 6.03 -6.91
C VAL A 13 -0.80 6.61 -8.29
N ILE A 14 -1.82 6.94 -9.07
CA ILE A 14 -1.66 7.53 -10.41
C ILE A 14 -1.00 8.91 -10.31
N ALA A 15 -1.46 9.76 -9.38
CA ALA A 15 -0.86 11.07 -9.14
C ALA A 15 0.62 10.94 -8.73
N GLY A 16 0.92 10.01 -7.82
CA GLY A 16 2.29 9.71 -7.39
C GLY A 16 3.19 9.26 -8.53
N TYR A 17 2.69 8.36 -9.39
CA TYR A 17 3.41 7.93 -10.58
C TYR A 17 3.72 9.12 -11.50
N ILE A 18 2.73 9.96 -11.80
CA ILE A 18 2.93 11.14 -12.65
C ILE A 18 3.94 12.11 -12.00
N ILE A 19 3.77 12.42 -10.72
CA ILE A 19 4.65 13.36 -10.00
C ILE A 19 6.10 12.85 -9.98
N ALA A 20 6.31 11.58 -9.66
CA ALA A 20 7.65 11.01 -9.54
C ALA A 20 8.29 10.71 -10.91
N TYR A 21 7.60 9.99 -11.79
CA TYR A 21 8.21 9.52 -13.04
C TYR A 21 8.14 10.51 -14.19
N VAL A 22 7.22 11.48 -14.16
CA VAL A 22 7.07 12.48 -15.24
C VAL A 22 7.67 13.81 -14.83
N PHE A 23 7.48 14.25 -13.58
CA PHE A 23 7.90 15.59 -13.14
C PHE A 23 9.18 15.62 -12.30
N HIS A 24 9.56 14.53 -11.61
CA HIS A 24 10.72 14.49 -10.68
C HIS A 24 11.56 13.22 -10.91
N ASN A 25 12.01 13.03 -12.16
CA ASN A 25 12.72 11.84 -12.60
C ASN A 25 14.23 12.05 -12.81
N GLU A 26 14.81 13.06 -12.17
CA GLU A 26 16.21 13.43 -12.31
C GLU A 26 17.14 12.31 -11.84
N THR A 27 16.83 11.69 -10.71
CA THR A 27 17.55 10.54 -10.17
C THR A 27 16.60 9.46 -9.65
N PRO A 28 17.05 8.19 -9.57
CA PRO A 28 16.29 7.12 -8.91
C PRO A 28 15.88 7.45 -7.47
N ALA A 29 16.72 8.21 -6.75
CA ALA A 29 16.42 8.67 -5.39
C ALA A 29 15.27 9.68 -5.38
N ASP A 30 15.25 10.62 -6.33
CA ASP A 30 14.18 11.61 -6.44
C ASP A 30 12.84 10.96 -6.79
N ILE A 31 12.84 9.99 -7.73
CA ILE A 31 11.65 9.21 -8.05
C ILE A 31 11.11 8.52 -6.79
N LEU A 32 11.98 7.83 -6.05
CA LEU A 32 11.57 7.10 -4.85
C LEU A 32 10.97 8.02 -3.80
N HIS A 33 11.68 9.12 -3.51
CA HIS A 33 11.30 10.11 -2.50
C HIS A 33 9.94 10.75 -2.82
N HIS A 34 9.70 11.10 -4.07
CA HIS A 34 8.45 11.70 -4.51
C HIS A 34 7.33 10.68 -4.70
N LEU A 35 7.62 9.41 -5.00
CA LEU A 35 6.58 8.39 -5.19
C LEU A 35 5.99 7.91 -3.85
N ASN A 36 6.84 7.72 -2.84
CA ASN A 36 6.50 7.20 -1.52
C ASN A 36 5.28 7.88 -0.86
N PRO A 37 5.19 9.22 -0.73
CA PRO A 37 4.06 9.88 -0.09
C PRO A 37 2.72 9.65 -0.74
N TRP A 38 2.69 9.47 -2.04
CA TRP A 38 1.45 9.26 -2.79
C TRP A 38 1.02 7.82 -2.77
N VAL A 39 1.95 6.89 -3.02
CA VAL A 39 1.62 5.47 -3.09
C VAL A 39 1.47 4.89 -1.69
N ILE A 40 2.48 5.02 -0.82
CA ILE A 40 2.39 4.49 0.55
C ILE A 40 1.35 5.28 1.34
N GLY A 41 1.38 6.61 1.27
CA GLY A 41 0.43 7.46 1.98
C GLY A 41 -1.00 7.26 1.51
N GLY A 42 -1.23 7.14 0.19
CA GLY A 42 -2.54 6.85 -0.37
C GLY A 42 -3.03 5.45 0.02
N ILE A 43 -2.25 4.40 -0.30
CA ILE A 43 -2.67 3.01 -0.04
C ILE A 43 -2.82 2.75 1.46
N ALA A 44 -1.78 2.99 2.26
CA ALA A 44 -1.82 2.73 3.69
C ALA A 44 -2.74 3.73 4.41
N GLY A 45 -2.70 5.02 4.10
CA GLY A 45 -3.47 6.04 4.82
C GLY A 45 -4.97 5.81 4.68
N PHE A 46 -5.47 5.60 3.46
CA PHE A 46 -6.87 5.27 3.26
C PHE A 46 -7.22 3.87 3.79
N SER A 47 -6.28 2.92 3.82
CA SER A 47 -6.51 1.59 4.44
C SER A 47 -6.62 1.68 5.96
N ALA A 48 -5.86 2.57 6.60
CA ALA A 48 -5.97 2.86 8.02
C ALA A 48 -7.33 3.46 8.36
N ILE A 49 -7.75 4.51 7.64
CA ILE A 49 -9.05 5.16 7.84
C ILE A 49 -10.19 4.14 7.64
N GLU A 50 -10.16 3.38 6.55
CA GLU A 50 -11.16 2.33 6.30
C GLU A 50 -11.20 1.30 7.43
N GLY A 51 -10.03 0.81 7.86
CA GLY A 51 -9.92 -0.20 8.91
C GLY A 51 -10.29 0.28 10.31
N LEU A 52 -10.18 1.58 10.60
CA LEU A 52 -10.55 2.13 11.91
C LEU A 52 -12.05 2.43 12.02
N PHE A 53 -12.68 2.90 10.95
CA PHE A 53 -14.06 3.38 10.98
C PHE A 53 -15.07 2.43 10.31
N TRP A 54 -14.62 1.55 9.40
CA TRP A 54 -15.48 0.66 8.62
C TRP A 54 -14.94 -0.78 8.52
N ALA A 55 -14.21 -1.25 9.54
CA ALA A 55 -13.65 -2.60 9.62
C ALA A 55 -14.64 -3.70 9.21
N ASP A 56 -15.86 -3.66 9.76
CA ASP A 56 -16.88 -4.69 9.54
C ASP A 56 -17.31 -4.78 8.08
N LYS A 57 -17.47 -3.63 7.42
CA LYS A 57 -17.82 -3.57 5.99
C LYS A 57 -16.67 -4.09 5.14
N ALA A 58 -15.44 -3.68 5.46
CA ALA A 58 -14.24 -4.10 4.77
C ALA A 58 -13.98 -5.62 4.89
N ALA A 59 -14.26 -6.23 6.05
CA ALA A 59 -14.17 -7.68 6.22
C ALA A 59 -15.24 -8.43 5.44
N LYS A 60 -16.50 -7.97 5.50
CA LYS A 60 -17.59 -8.59 4.73
C LYS A 60 -17.31 -8.61 3.24
N GLU A 61 -16.77 -7.53 2.67
CA GLU A 61 -16.37 -7.49 1.26
C GLU A 61 -15.22 -8.46 0.90
N LYS A 62 -14.41 -8.86 1.88
CA LYS A 62 -13.30 -9.83 1.70
C LYS A 62 -13.72 -11.25 2.08
N GLY A 63 -14.95 -11.45 2.56
CA GLY A 63 -15.41 -12.72 3.11
C GLY A 63 -14.64 -13.14 4.36
N TYR A 64 -14.15 -12.18 5.15
CA TYR A 64 -13.44 -12.42 6.40
C TYR A 64 -14.37 -12.29 7.62
N GLU A 65 -13.89 -12.81 8.75
CA GLU A 65 -14.53 -12.60 10.05
C GLU A 65 -14.68 -11.11 10.39
N VAL A 66 -15.74 -10.80 11.14
CA VAL A 66 -16.12 -9.43 11.51
C VAL A 66 -15.93 -9.25 13.02
N GLY A 67 -15.38 -8.11 13.43
CA GLY A 67 -15.17 -7.76 14.84
C GLY A 67 -13.89 -8.35 15.45
N SER A 68 -12.94 -8.81 14.63
CA SER A 68 -11.71 -9.41 15.15
C SER A 68 -10.66 -8.36 15.52
N ASN A 69 -9.93 -8.61 16.61
CA ASN A 69 -8.85 -7.73 17.08
C ASN A 69 -7.78 -7.50 16.00
N TYR A 70 -7.59 -8.50 15.13
CA TYR A 70 -6.66 -8.43 14.00
C TYR A 70 -7.00 -7.28 13.04
N GLN A 71 -8.29 -7.02 12.78
CA GLN A 71 -8.70 -5.95 11.88
C GLN A 71 -8.21 -4.57 12.37
N ARG A 72 -8.36 -4.31 13.68
CA ARG A 72 -7.91 -3.06 14.30
C ARG A 72 -6.39 -2.97 14.35
N GLN A 73 -5.71 -4.07 14.67
CA GLN A 73 -4.25 -4.12 14.66
C GLN A 73 -3.68 -3.83 13.27
N ASN A 74 -4.27 -4.42 12.23
CA ASN A 74 -3.87 -4.19 10.84
C ASN A 74 -4.14 -2.73 10.41
N ALA A 75 -5.24 -2.13 10.87
CA ALA A 75 -5.51 -0.71 10.63
C ALA A 75 -4.45 0.20 11.29
N PHE A 76 -3.99 -0.12 12.50
CA PHE A 76 -2.89 0.60 13.15
C PHE A 76 -1.55 0.39 12.47
N TRP A 77 -1.29 -0.80 11.93
CA TRP A 77 -0.09 -1.06 11.11
C TRP A 77 -0.05 -0.14 9.89
N PHE A 78 -1.18 0.01 9.18
CA PHE A 78 -1.28 0.98 8.08
C PHE A 78 -1.09 2.42 8.56
N LEU A 79 -1.71 2.80 9.68
CA LEU A 79 -1.63 4.15 10.21
C LEU A 79 -0.18 4.54 10.54
N VAL A 80 0.54 3.68 11.27
CA VAL A 80 1.94 3.96 11.64
C VAL A 80 2.84 3.98 10.42
N THR A 81 2.60 3.09 9.43
CA THR A 81 3.35 3.09 8.17
C THR A 81 3.17 4.41 7.42
N THR A 82 1.95 4.94 7.35
CA THR A 82 1.69 6.26 6.76
C THR A 82 2.38 7.37 7.52
N ILE A 83 2.28 7.40 8.85
CA ILE A 83 2.91 8.44 9.68
C ILE A 83 4.43 8.42 9.49
N VAL A 84 5.06 7.25 9.62
CA VAL A 84 6.52 7.11 9.46
C VAL A 84 6.96 7.54 8.07
N MET A 85 6.23 7.12 7.02
CA MET A 85 6.55 7.57 5.67
C MET A 85 6.48 9.10 5.56
N LEU A 86 5.41 9.75 6.04
CA LEU A 86 5.28 11.21 5.95
C LEU A 86 6.41 11.91 6.71
N VAL A 87 6.82 11.36 7.87
CA VAL A 87 7.97 11.86 8.62
C VAL A 87 9.26 11.74 7.81
N VAL A 88 9.53 10.58 7.20
CA VAL A 88 10.70 10.34 6.36
C VAL A 88 10.75 11.34 5.19
N THR A 89 9.64 11.50 4.47
CA THR A 89 9.54 12.40 3.33
C THR A 89 9.74 13.87 3.75
N PHE A 90 8.92 14.39 4.66
CA PHE A 90 8.95 15.82 4.99
C PHE A 90 10.18 16.28 5.77
N ASN A 91 10.90 15.36 6.43
CA ASN A 91 12.14 15.68 7.13
C ASN A 91 13.40 15.35 6.30
N ASN A 92 13.25 14.86 5.07
CA ASN A 92 14.37 14.51 4.19
C ASN A 92 15.42 13.61 4.86
N TRP A 93 14.98 12.53 5.53
CA TRP A 93 15.89 11.60 6.22
C TRP A 93 16.86 10.86 5.29
N GLY A 94 16.70 11.03 3.99
CA GLY A 94 17.62 10.57 2.95
C GLY A 94 17.24 9.20 2.38
N VAL A 95 17.90 8.87 1.27
CA VAL A 95 17.52 7.73 0.41
C VAL A 95 17.47 6.39 1.12
N LYS A 96 18.31 6.15 2.13
CA LYS A 96 18.29 4.89 2.90
C LYS A 96 17.01 4.72 3.72
N ALA A 97 16.47 5.82 4.26
CA ALA A 97 15.20 5.79 4.98
C ALA A 97 14.04 5.53 4.01
N ASP A 98 14.05 6.18 2.84
CA ASP A 98 13.09 5.96 1.77
C ASP A 98 13.10 4.49 1.30
N ILE A 99 14.27 3.93 1.01
CA ILE A 99 14.41 2.51 0.64
C ILE A 99 13.84 1.61 1.73
N THR A 100 14.16 1.88 3.00
CA THR A 100 13.72 1.03 4.11
C THR A 100 12.20 0.99 4.23
N ILE A 101 11.53 2.16 4.22
CA ILE A 101 10.07 2.20 4.33
C ILE A 101 9.39 1.62 3.09
N THR A 102 9.96 1.83 1.90
CA THR A 102 9.48 1.21 0.66
C THR A 102 9.58 -0.31 0.75
N LEU A 103 10.73 -0.86 1.16
CA LEU A 103 10.95 -2.31 1.29
C LEU A 103 9.98 -2.95 2.27
N VAL A 104 9.76 -2.33 3.43
CA VAL A 104 8.76 -2.78 4.42
C VAL A 104 7.36 -2.78 3.79
N PHE A 105 7.01 -1.71 3.09
CA PHE A 105 5.69 -1.58 2.48
C PHE A 105 5.45 -2.58 1.34
N ILE A 106 6.37 -2.71 0.38
CA ILE A 106 6.23 -3.67 -0.73
C ILE A 106 6.26 -5.11 -0.20
N GLY A 107 7.09 -5.40 0.80
CA GLY A 107 7.13 -6.70 1.45
C GLY A 107 5.78 -7.06 2.05
N PHE A 108 5.15 -6.12 2.75
CA PHE A 108 3.79 -6.31 3.23
C PHE A 108 2.77 -6.49 2.09
N LEU A 109 2.83 -5.70 1.01
CA LEU A 109 1.90 -5.84 -0.11
C LEU A 109 2.01 -7.24 -0.74
N LEU A 110 3.22 -7.74 -0.98
CA LEU A 110 3.44 -9.06 -1.57
C LEU A 110 2.92 -10.18 -0.65
N LEU A 111 3.21 -10.09 0.66
CA LEU A 111 2.70 -11.05 1.65
C LEU A 111 1.16 -10.97 1.79
N SER A 112 0.59 -9.76 1.70
CA SER A 112 -0.86 -9.57 1.66
C SER A 112 -1.46 -10.24 0.42
N GLY A 113 -0.87 -10.03 -0.76
CA GLY A 113 -1.26 -10.70 -2.00
C GLY A 113 -1.20 -12.22 -1.86
N ALA A 114 -0.13 -12.76 -1.28
CA ALA A 114 0.00 -14.20 -1.01
C ALA A 114 -1.09 -14.72 -0.06
N ASN A 115 -1.43 -13.98 1.00
CA ASN A 115 -2.52 -14.35 1.91
C ASN A 115 -3.88 -14.36 1.18
N HIS A 116 -4.15 -13.38 0.32
CA HIS A 116 -5.37 -13.34 -0.48
C HIS A 116 -5.45 -14.51 -1.48
N LEU A 117 -4.33 -14.85 -2.12
CA LEU A 117 -4.23 -16.03 -2.99
C LEU A 117 -4.47 -17.32 -2.21
N TYR A 118 -3.89 -17.45 -1.02
CA TYR A 118 -4.12 -18.59 -0.12
C TYR A 118 -5.61 -18.71 0.26
N GLN A 119 -6.28 -17.59 0.57
CA GLN A 119 -7.71 -17.59 0.88
C GLN A 119 -8.57 -18.06 -0.32
N ALA A 120 -8.23 -17.63 -1.53
CA ALA A 120 -8.94 -18.06 -2.74
C ALA A 120 -8.75 -19.56 -3.02
N ILE A 121 -7.51 -20.06 -2.96
CA ILE A 121 -7.18 -21.44 -3.35
C ILE A 121 -7.46 -22.43 -2.21
N ALA A 122 -6.89 -22.20 -1.02
CA ALA A 122 -6.91 -23.18 0.07
C ALA A 122 -8.19 -23.11 0.92
N LYS A 123 -8.86 -21.95 0.95
CA LYS A 123 -10.09 -21.73 1.73
C LYS A 123 -11.34 -21.56 0.87
N GLY A 124 -11.20 -21.59 -0.46
CA GLY A 124 -12.31 -21.42 -1.41
C GLY A 124 -13.00 -20.05 -1.33
N ASN A 125 -12.39 -19.05 -0.67
CA ASN A 125 -12.95 -17.72 -0.55
C ASN A 125 -12.62 -16.91 -1.81
N THR A 126 -13.44 -17.07 -2.84
CA THR A 126 -13.25 -16.49 -4.18
C THR A 126 -13.89 -15.11 -4.36
N THR A 127 -14.04 -14.34 -3.27
CA THR A 127 -14.46 -12.94 -3.39
C THR A 127 -13.55 -12.18 -4.36
N TRP A 128 -14.12 -11.22 -5.09
CA TRP A 128 -13.38 -10.41 -6.08
C TRP A 128 -12.07 -9.86 -5.51
N ASN A 129 -12.12 -9.39 -4.27
CA ASN A 129 -10.95 -8.89 -3.55
C ASN A 129 -9.84 -9.95 -3.43
N ASN A 130 -10.14 -11.19 -3.06
CA ASN A 130 -9.13 -12.24 -2.94
C ASN A 130 -8.51 -12.64 -4.30
N LEU A 131 -9.27 -12.54 -5.39
CA LEU A 131 -8.79 -12.87 -6.73
C LEU A 131 -7.91 -11.76 -7.33
N ILE A 132 -8.31 -10.49 -7.16
CA ILE A 132 -7.62 -9.37 -7.80
C ILE A 132 -6.44 -8.85 -6.97
N ARG A 133 -6.44 -9.04 -5.64
CA ARG A 133 -5.39 -8.52 -4.76
C ARG A 133 -4.00 -8.99 -5.19
N PRO A 134 -3.73 -10.28 -5.46
CA PRO A 134 -2.38 -10.74 -5.82
C PRO A 134 -1.82 -9.97 -7.02
N VAL A 135 -2.62 -9.80 -8.08
CA VAL A 135 -2.23 -9.04 -9.26
C VAL A 135 -2.00 -7.56 -8.93
N GLY A 136 -2.93 -6.94 -8.21
CA GLY A 136 -2.80 -5.53 -7.81
C GLY A 136 -1.56 -5.25 -6.96
N MET A 137 -1.19 -6.16 -6.04
CA MET A 137 -0.01 -5.98 -5.19
C MET A 137 1.29 -6.11 -6.01
N ILE A 138 1.34 -7.03 -6.98
CA ILE A 138 2.49 -7.17 -7.90
C ILE A 138 2.65 -5.89 -8.74
N LEU A 139 1.55 -5.35 -9.28
CA LEU A 139 1.59 -4.11 -10.07
C LEU A 139 2.09 -2.93 -9.22
N LEU A 140 1.61 -2.79 -7.98
CA LEU A 140 2.07 -1.75 -7.07
C LEU A 140 3.56 -1.91 -6.69
N ALA A 141 4.03 -3.14 -6.46
CA ALA A 141 5.45 -3.40 -6.24
C ALA A 141 6.29 -3.08 -7.48
N GLY A 142 5.74 -3.34 -8.67
CA GLY A 142 6.35 -3.01 -9.97
C GLY A 142 6.73 -1.54 -10.12
N LEU A 143 5.95 -0.63 -9.52
CA LEU A 143 6.23 0.81 -9.53
C LEU A 143 7.56 1.18 -8.86
N TYR A 144 8.13 0.30 -8.03
CA TYR A 144 9.36 0.54 -7.30
C TYR A 144 10.57 -0.23 -7.86
N VAL A 145 10.38 -1.12 -8.83
CA VAL A 145 11.46 -1.99 -9.34
C VAL A 145 12.62 -1.17 -9.88
N TYR A 146 12.33 -0.19 -10.75
CA TYR A 146 13.37 0.65 -11.34
C TYR A 146 14.19 1.43 -10.30
N PRO A 147 13.59 2.27 -9.42
CA PRO A 147 14.37 3.05 -8.47
C PRO A 147 15.12 2.17 -7.46
N LEU A 148 14.52 1.07 -6.99
CA LEU A 148 15.20 0.18 -6.04
C LEU A 148 16.37 -0.57 -6.68
N TRP A 149 16.22 -1.05 -7.93
CA TRP A 149 17.31 -1.73 -8.65
C TRP A 149 18.54 -0.83 -8.85
N MET A 150 18.32 0.47 -9.04
CA MET A 150 19.41 1.43 -9.26
C MET A 150 20.08 1.89 -7.95
N LEU A 151 19.45 1.68 -6.80
CA LEU A 151 19.90 2.22 -5.50
C LEU A 151 20.44 1.15 -4.53
N LEU A 152 20.21 -0.14 -4.81
CA LEU A 152 20.70 -1.28 -4.03
C LEU A 152 21.94 -1.91 -4.69
#